data_AF-A0A0F9KFK2-F1
#
_entry.id   AF-A0A0F9KFK2-F1
#
_cell.length_a   1.000
_cell.length_b   1.000
_cell.length_c   1.000
_cell.angle_alpha   90.00
_cell.angle_beta   90.00
_cell.angle_gamma   90.00
#
_symmetry.space_group_name_H-M   'P 1'
#
loop_
_entity.id
_entity.type
_entity.pdbx_description
1 polymer ?
#
loop_
_entity_poly.entity_id
_entity_poly.type
_entity_poly.pdbx_seq_one_letter_code
_entity_poly.pdbx_strand_id
1 'polypeptide(L)'
;MVGKLERLAIWNAYNRKCLYCDIPVPRISDMHIDHIFSEDLEEKPEEFEQVTLQYDLPSDFDLQEYYNLACSCGPCNRKKSNKRREKQVMLTYYSIAKEKEPIIKDLIKKYKDNIKTSNLLASIGTLLETKFLRPKEVVEFIHIVEEMVKKVHNPVTITFTIFKEEYEKHDPYHNWCDEYLNEIINKIKNNLSCLYAICEDDRDGEGFGVRIAFWGLNWQEFSENFSPQILDWDIVEVMNFHDFYQRSAADLFFNLEND
;
A
#
# COMPACT_ATOMS: atom_id res chain seq x y z
N MET A 1 -10.80 -18.60 -21.24
CA MET A 1 -11.10 -19.33 -19.96
C MET A 1 -10.74 -18.45 -18.78
N VAL A 2 -11.70 -18.16 -17.90
CA VAL A 2 -11.51 -17.31 -16.72
C VAL A 2 -10.73 -18.05 -15.62
N GLY A 3 -9.63 -17.48 -15.14
CA GLY A 3 -8.77 -18.08 -14.11
C GLY A 3 -9.40 -18.09 -12.71
N LYS A 4 -8.75 -18.77 -11.76
CA LYS A 4 -9.25 -18.92 -10.37
C LYS A 4 -9.37 -17.59 -9.63
N LEU A 5 -8.44 -16.66 -9.87
CA LEU A 5 -8.43 -15.33 -9.25
C LEU A 5 -9.53 -14.44 -9.81
N GLU A 6 -9.69 -14.46 -11.12
CA GLU A 6 -10.73 -13.75 -11.85
C GLU A 6 -12.11 -14.25 -11.41
N ARG A 7 -12.29 -15.57 -11.24
CA ARG A 7 -13.51 -16.15 -10.64
C ARG A 7 -13.78 -15.61 -9.24
N LEU A 8 -12.77 -15.54 -8.37
CA LEU A 8 -12.92 -15.02 -7.01
C LEU A 8 -13.29 -13.53 -7.02
N ALA A 9 -12.65 -12.74 -7.89
CA ALA A 9 -12.90 -11.33 -8.05
C ALA A 9 -14.33 -11.06 -8.54
N ILE A 10 -14.78 -11.79 -9.57
CA ILE A 10 -16.15 -11.71 -10.07
C ILE A 10 -17.14 -12.08 -8.96
N TRP A 11 -16.93 -13.19 -8.25
CA TRP A 11 -17.83 -13.59 -7.17
C TRP A 11 -17.98 -12.51 -6.09
N ASN A 12 -16.88 -11.87 -5.69
CA ASN A 12 -16.90 -10.81 -4.67
C ASN A 12 -17.45 -9.48 -5.19
N ALA A 13 -17.16 -9.08 -6.43
CA ALA A 13 -17.71 -7.86 -7.03
C ALA A 13 -19.24 -7.86 -7.11
N TYR A 14 -19.83 -9.06 -7.26
CA TYR A 14 -21.28 -9.29 -7.24
C TYR A 14 -21.83 -9.52 -5.82
N ASN A 15 -21.08 -9.21 -4.76
CA ASN A 15 -21.45 -9.45 -3.37
C ASN A 15 -21.88 -10.90 -3.11
N ARG A 16 -21.29 -11.85 -3.83
CA ARG A 16 -21.59 -13.28 -3.76
C ARG A 16 -23.04 -13.60 -4.07
N LYS A 17 -23.72 -12.79 -4.88
CA LYS A 17 -25.09 -13.02 -5.33
C LYS A 17 -25.14 -13.37 -6.80
N CYS A 18 -26.16 -14.14 -7.18
CA CYS A 18 -26.46 -14.40 -8.58
C CYS A 18 -27.07 -13.13 -9.21
N LEU A 19 -26.52 -12.65 -10.33
CA LEU A 19 -27.06 -11.50 -11.07
C LEU A 19 -28.54 -11.67 -11.43
N TYR A 20 -28.95 -12.90 -11.77
CA TYR A 20 -30.26 -13.17 -12.36
C TYR A 20 -31.39 -13.34 -11.36
N CYS A 21 -31.09 -13.69 -10.10
CA CYS A 21 -32.12 -13.93 -9.08
C CYS A 21 -31.85 -13.22 -7.76
N ASP A 22 -30.72 -12.53 -7.63
CA ASP A 22 -30.23 -11.86 -6.41
C ASP A 22 -30.05 -12.79 -5.19
N ILE A 23 -30.16 -14.11 -5.37
CA ILE A 23 -29.96 -15.08 -4.29
C ILE A 23 -28.45 -15.25 -4.03
N PRO A 24 -28.02 -15.30 -2.76
CA PRO A 24 -26.64 -15.61 -2.40
C PRO A 24 -26.16 -16.95 -2.98
N VAL A 25 -24.95 -16.94 -3.51
CA VAL A 25 -24.17 -18.11 -3.94
C VAL A 25 -23.06 -18.28 -2.89
N PRO A 26 -23.30 -19.05 -1.81
CA PRO A 26 -22.46 -19.00 -0.60
C PRO A 26 -21.07 -19.60 -0.79
N ARG A 27 -20.87 -20.44 -1.81
CA ARG A 27 -19.57 -21.03 -2.13
C ARG A 27 -19.16 -20.68 -3.55
N ILE A 28 -17.89 -20.39 -3.74
CA ILE A 28 -17.31 -20.16 -5.07
C ILE A 28 -17.39 -21.41 -5.98
N SER A 29 -17.47 -22.61 -5.41
CA SER A 29 -17.69 -23.87 -6.14
C SER A 29 -19.05 -23.92 -6.83
N ASP A 30 -20.04 -23.23 -6.25
CA ASP A 30 -21.44 -23.27 -6.68
C ASP A 30 -21.75 -22.11 -7.65
N MET A 31 -20.78 -21.20 -7.82
CA MET A 31 -20.85 -20.07 -8.73
C MET A 31 -20.44 -20.49 -10.15
N HIS A 32 -21.17 -19.99 -11.14
CA HIS A 32 -20.85 -20.11 -12.55
C HIS A 32 -20.56 -18.72 -13.12
N ILE A 33 -19.53 -18.63 -13.97
CA ILE A 33 -19.32 -17.47 -14.82
C ILE A 33 -20.20 -17.67 -16.04
N ASP A 34 -21.07 -16.70 -16.30
CA ASP A 34 -21.97 -16.73 -17.44
C ASP A 34 -21.73 -15.50 -18.30
N HIS A 35 -21.72 -15.68 -19.62
CA HIS A 35 -21.63 -14.59 -20.57
C HIS A 35 -23.04 -14.03 -20.81
N ILE A 36 -23.25 -12.74 -20.55
CA ILE A 36 -24.57 -12.10 -20.71
C ILE A 36 -24.98 -12.23 -22.18
N PHE A 37 -24.13 -11.77 -23.09
CA PHE A 37 -24.17 -12.10 -24.51
C PHE A 37 -23.28 -13.30 -24.76
N SER A 38 -23.83 -14.32 -25.43
CA SER A 38 -23.21 -15.63 -25.55
C SER A 38 -21.90 -15.59 -26.35
N GLU A 39 -20.90 -16.35 -25.89
CA GLU A 39 -19.57 -16.46 -26.52
C GLU A 39 -19.62 -17.11 -27.92
N ASP A 40 -20.67 -17.89 -28.23
CA ASP A 40 -20.85 -18.50 -29.55
C ASP A 40 -21.12 -17.49 -30.67
N LEU A 41 -21.34 -16.22 -30.33
CA LEU A 41 -21.41 -15.12 -31.29
C LEU A 41 -20.05 -14.81 -31.93
N GLU A 42 -18.92 -15.18 -31.31
CA GLU A 42 -17.58 -15.02 -31.92
C GLU A 42 -17.46 -15.78 -33.24
N GLU A 43 -18.10 -16.95 -33.33
CA GLU A 43 -18.08 -17.79 -34.52
C GLU A 43 -19.18 -17.42 -35.54
N LYS A 44 -19.98 -16.38 -35.25
CA LYS A 44 -21.14 -15.97 -36.06
C LYS A 44 -21.16 -14.45 -36.32
N PRO A 45 -20.27 -13.92 -37.17
CA PRO A 45 -20.09 -12.48 -37.34
C PRO A 45 -21.36 -11.72 -37.75
N GLU A 46 -22.17 -12.29 -38.65
CA GLU A 46 -23.43 -11.67 -39.08
C GLU A 46 -24.46 -11.62 -37.94
N GLU A 47 -24.53 -12.67 -37.10
CA GLU A 47 -25.43 -12.68 -35.93
C GLU A 47 -24.91 -11.72 -34.85
N PHE A 48 -23.59 -11.62 -34.68
CA PHE A 48 -22.97 -10.70 -33.75
C PHE A 48 -23.25 -9.24 -34.13
N GLU A 49 -23.11 -8.88 -35.42
CA GLU A 49 -23.46 -7.53 -35.92
C GLU A 49 -24.94 -7.21 -35.71
N GLN A 50 -25.84 -8.17 -35.96
CA GLN A 50 -27.26 -7.97 -35.67
C GLN A 50 -27.52 -7.76 -34.17
N VAL A 51 -26.82 -8.48 -33.29
CA VAL A 51 -26.95 -8.33 -31.84
C VAL A 51 -26.38 -6.98 -31.39
N THR A 52 -25.21 -6.56 -31.86
CA THR A 52 -24.65 -5.26 -31.46
C THR A 52 -25.57 -4.12 -31.87
N LEU A 53 -26.16 -4.16 -33.07
CA LEU A 53 -27.17 -3.21 -33.53
C LEU A 53 -28.47 -3.31 -32.73
N GLN A 54 -29.00 -4.52 -32.52
CA GLN A 54 -30.27 -4.72 -31.81
C GLN A 54 -30.21 -4.24 -30.37
N TYR A 55 -29.05 -4.40 -29.71
CA TYR A 55 -28.85 -4.07 -28.30
C TYR A 55 -28.06 -2.77 -28.09
N ASP A 56 -27.84 -1.97 -29.13
CA ASP A 56 -27.11 -0.69 -29.04
C ASP A 56 -25.75 -0.82 -28.31
N LEU A 57 -25.02 -1.91 -28.59
CA LEU A 57 -23.72 -2.17 -27.98
C LEU A 57 -22.62 -1.31 -28.63
N PRO A 58 -21.55 -0.97 -27.89
CA PRO A 58 -20.39 -0.27 -28.44
C PRO A 58 -19.77 -1.00 -29.64
N SER A 59 -19.17 -0.26 -30.57
CA SER A 59 -18.49 -0.84 -31.74
C SER A 59 -17.26 -1.67 -31.38
N ASP A 60 -16.67 -1.42 -30.21
CA ASP A 60 -15.53 -2.12 -29.64
C ASP A 60 -15.96 -3.17 -28.59
N PHE A 61 -17.23 -3.60 -28.62
CA PHE A 61 -17.74 -4.60 -27.69
C PHE A 61 -16.99 -5.94 -27.85
N ASP A 62 -16.42 -6.40 -26.75
CA ASP A 62 -15.66 -7.64 -26.60
C ASP A 62 -16.46 -8.61 -25.72
N LEU A 63 -16.70 -9.81 -26.26
CA LEU A 63 -17.45 -10.86 -25.60
C LEU A 63 -16.72 -11.42 -24.37
N GLN A 64 -15.40 -11.28 -24.28
CA GLN A 64 -14.55 -11.81 -23.22
C GLN A 64 -14.31 -10.82 -22.08
N GLU A 65 -14.64 -9.54 -22.27
CA GLU A 65 -14.42 -8.52 -21.24
C GLU A 65 -15.39 -8.65 -20.06
N TYR A 66 -14.96 -8.15 -18.89
CA TYR A 66 -15.69 -8.34 -17.63
C TYR A 66 -17.08 -7.70 -17.61
N TYR A 67 -17.32 -6.69 -18.44
CA TYR A 67 -18.66 -6.10 -18.60
C TYR A 67 -19.66 -7.06 -19.28
N ASN A 68 -19.20 -8.18 -19.83
CA ASN A 68 -20.04 -9.25 -20.36
C ASN A 68 -20.12 -10.47 -19.42
N LEU A 69 -19.41 -10.46 -18.28
CA LEU A 69 -19.33 -11.59 -17.36
C LEU A 69 -20.22 -11.39 -16.13
N ALA A 70 -21.03 -12.41 -15.83
CA ALA A 70 -21.94 -12.43 -14.70
C ALA A 70 -21.59 -13.54 -13.68
N CYS A 71 -21.77 -13.22 -12.40
CA CYS A 71 -21.87 -14.22 -11.34
C CYS A 71 -23.27 -14.85 -11.39
N SER A 72 -23.36 -16.16 -11.64
CA SER A 72 -24.63 -16.87 -11.72
C SER A 72 -24.66 -18.11 -10.82
N CYS A 73 -25.85 -18.47 -10.32
CA CYS A 73 -26.06 -19.75 -9.67
C CYS A 73 -26.33 -20.85 -10.71
N GLY A 74 -26.02 -22.10 -10.39
CA GLY A 74 -26.24 -23.25 -11.28
C GLY A 74 -27.64 -23.34 -11.90
N PRO A 75 -28.74 -23.17 -11.13
CA PRO A 75 -30.10 -23.17 -11.69
C PRO A 75 -30.34 -22.09 -12.75
N CYS A 76 -29.92 -20.84 -12.49
CA CYS A 76 -30.10 -19.73 -13.42
C CYS A 76 -29.24 -19.89 -14.67
N ASN A 77 -27.97 -20.29 -14.51
CA ASN A 77 -27.05 -20.54 -15.61
C ASN A 77 -27.62 -21.61 -16.57
N ARG A 78 -28.07 -22.74 -16.03
CA ARG A 78 -28.71 -23.81 -16.82
C ARG A 78 -30.00 -23.36 -17.49
N LYS A 79 -30.84 -22.57 -16.80
CA LYS A 79 -32.11 -22.08 -17.34
C LYS A 79 -31.90 -21.08 -18.48
N LYS A 80 -30.87 -20.23 -18.38
CA LYS A 80 -30.50 -19.29 -19.45
C LYS A 80 -29.97 -20.04 -20.67
N SER A 81 -28.99 -20.92 -20.50
CA SER A 81 -28.31 -21.59 -21.63
C SER A 81 -27.90 -20.53 -22.67
N ASN A 82 -28.08 -20.80 -23.97
CA ASN A 82 -27.80 -19.83 -25.04
C ASN A 82 -29.03 -18.97 -25.40
N LYS A 83 -30.07 -18.95 -24.54
CA LYS A 83 -31.31 -18.23 -24.84
C LYS A 83 -31.14 -16.74 -24.53
N ARG A 84 -31.35 -15.90 -25.55
CA ARG A 84 -31.53 -14.46 -25.38
C ARG A 84 -32.87 -14.17 -24.71
N ARG A 85 -32.89 -13.18 -23.82
CA ARG A 85 -34.12 -12.64 -23.23
C ARG A 85 -34.53 -11.37 -23.95
N GLU A 86 -35.66 -10.80 -23.56
CA GLU A 86 -36.12 -9.50 -24.03
C GLU A 86 -35.02 -8.43 -23.90
N LYS A 87 -34.95 -7.51 -24.87
CA LYS A 87 -33.90 -6.49 -24.99
C LYS A 87 -33.63 -5.76 -23.66
N GLN A 88 -34.69 -5.30 -23.00
CA GLN A 88 -34.57 -4.53 -21.76
C GLN A 88 -33.91 -5.33 -20.62
N VAL A 89 -34.20 -6.64 -20.54
CA VAL A 89 -33.64 -7.52 -19.50
C VAL A 89 -32.15 -7.72 -19.74
N MET A 90 -31.74 -7.94 -20.99
CA MET A 90 -30.33 -8.10 -21.35
C MET A 90 -29.54 -6.81 -21.08
N LEU A 91 -30.09 -5.65 -21.46
CA LEU A 91 -29.47 -4.35 -21.19
C LEU A 91 -29.33 -4.07 -19.69
N THR A 92 -30.30 -4.50 -18.89
CA THR A 92 -30.22 -4.37 -17.43
C THR A 92 -29.06 -5.20 -16.87
N TYR A 93 -28.92 -6.46 -17.31
CA TYR A 93 -27.79 -7.31 -16.89
C TYR A 93 -26.45 -6.73 -17.33
N TYR A 94 -26.36 -6.27 -18.59
CA TYR A 94 -25.17 -5.64 -19.12
C TYR A 94 -24.77 -4.39 -18.33
N SER A 95 -25.73 -3.51 -18.01
CA SER A 95 -25.47 -2.32 -17.20
C SER A 95 -24.87 -2.66 -15.84
N ILE A 96 -25.44 -3.67 -15.15
CA ILE A 96 -24.93 -4.11 -13.85
C ILE A 96 -23.51 -4.66 -13.99
N ALA A 97 -23.24 -5.50 -15.00
CA ALA A 97 -21.92 -6.06 -15.22
C ALA A 97 -20.87 -4.99 -15.54
N LYS A 98 -21.25 -3.98 -16.33
CA LYS A 98 -20.40 -2.82 -16.65
C LYS A 98 -20.02 -2.03 -15.39
N GLU A 99 -20.95 -1.87 -14.44
CA GLU A 99 -20.63 -1.25 -13.14
C GLU A 99 -19.68 -2.11 -12.28
N LYS A 100 -19.66 -3.44 -12.46
CA LYS A 100 -18.79 -4.35 -11.71
C LYS A 100 -17.39 -4.46 -12.26
N GLU A 101 -17.19 -4.23 -13.56
CA GLU A 101 -15.89 -4.31 -14.23
C GLU A 101 -14.74 -3.60 -13.48
N PRO A 102 -14.84 -2.30 -13.11
CA PRO A 102 -13.74 -1.63 -12.41
C PRO A 102 -13.44 -2.26 -11.05
N ILE A 103 -14.46 -2.76 -10.35
CA ILE A 103 -14.32 -3.46 -9.06
C ILE A 103 -13.58 -4.79 -9.25
N ILE A 104 -13.93 -5.55 -10.31
CA ILE A 104 -13.28 -6.81 -10.65
C ILE A 104 -11.79 -6.57 -10.95
N LYS A 105 -11.47 -5.58 -11.78
CA LYS A 105 -10.10 -5.21 -12.14
C LYS A 105 -9.27 -4.82 -10.90
N ASP A 106 -9.83 -4.03 -9.99
CA ASP A 106 -9.19 -3.67 -8.72
C ASP A 106 -8.97 -4.88 -7.78
N LEU A 107 -9.96 -5.76 -7.63
CA LEU A 107 -9.84 -6.97 -6.82
C LEU A 107 -8.77 -7.92 -7.35
N ILE A 108 -8.68 -8.12 -8.67
CA ILE A 108 -7.63 -8.95 -9.29
C ILE A 108 -6.24 -8.39 -8.97
N LYS A 109 -6.06 -7.06 -9.08
CA LYS A 109 -4.81 -6.39 -8.73
C LYS A 109 -4.44 -6.67 -7.27
N LYS A 110 -5.36 -6.40 -6.34
CA LYS A 110 -5.19 -6.67 -4.90
C LYS A 110 -4.85 -8.14 -4.59
N TYR A 111 -5.49 -9.09 -5.26
CA TYR A 111 -5.18 -10.50 -5.05
C TYR A 111 -3.79 -10.88 -5.57
N LYS A 112 -3.37 -10.36 -6.73
CA LYS A 112 -2.03 -10.59 -7.26
C LYS A 112 -0.95 -10.02 -6.35
N ASP A 113 -1.19 -8.85 -5.75
CA ASP A 113 -0.27 -8.24 -4.79
C ASP A 113 -0.18 -9.07 -3.49
N ASN A 114 -1.32 -9.57 -2.99
CA ASN A 114 -1.36 -10.43 -1.79
C ASN A 114 -0.77 -11.84 -1.99
N ILE A 115 -0.81 -12.39 -3.21
CA ILE A 115 -0.20 -13.70 -3.50
C ILE A 115 1.32 -13.69 -3.29
N LYS A 116 2.00 -12.55 -3.52
CA LYS A 116 3.43 -12.42 -3.24
C LYS A 116 3.74 -12.63 -1.76
N THR A 117 2.92 -12.09 -0.87
CA THR A 117 3.02 -12.28 0.59
C THR A 117 2.60 -13.69 1.03
N SER A 118 1.58 -14.27 0.38
CA SER A 118 1.10 -15.62 0.68
C SER A 118 2.10 -16.71 0.28
N ASN A 119 2.88 -16.51 -0.79
CA ASN A 119 3.93 -17.46 -1.19
C ASN A 119 5.06 -17.51 -0.15
N LEU A 120 5.41 -16.37 0.45
CA LEU A 120 6.40 -16.33 1.54
C LEU A 120 5.94 -17.13 2.76
N LEU A 121 4.68 -16.94 3.19
CA LEU A 121 4.10 -17.69 4.30
C LEU A 121 3.99 -19.19 4.01
N ALA A 122 3.63 -19.56 2.78
CA ALA A 122 3.60 -20.94 2.33
C ALA A 122 5.01 -21.57 2.34
N SER A 123 6.04 -20.83 1.88
CA SER A 123 7.43 -21.27 1.94
C SER A 123 7.93 -21.44 3.37
N ILE A 124 7.61 -20.52 4.29
CA ILE A 124 7.93 -20.67 5.71
C ILE A 124 7.24 -21.92 6.28
N GLY A 125 5.98 -22.16 5.94
CA GLY A 125 5.24 -23.36 6.32
C GLY A 125 5.91 -24.65 5.83
N THR A 126 6.31 -24.72 4.56
CA THR A 126 7.03 -25.87 4.00
C THR A 126 8.38 -26.08 4.68
N LEU A 127 9.15 -25.03 4.97
CA LEU A 127 10.44 -25.13 5.65
C LEU A 127 10.31 -25.62 7.10
N LEU A 128 9.23 -25.25 7.79
CA LEU A 128 8.87 -25.78 9.11
C LEU A 128 8.49 -27.26 9.07
N GLU A 129 7.62 -27.66 8.13
CA GLU A 129 7.17 -29.04 7.95
C GLU A 129 8.33 -29.98 7.60
N THR A 130 9.25 -29.52 6.76
CA THR A 130 10.45 -30.26 6.34
C THR A 130 11.58 -30.23 7.37
N LYS A 131 11.41 -29.54 8.51
CA LYS A 131 12.39 -29.36 9.59
C LYS A 131 13.69 -28.66 9.17
N PHE A 132 13.72 -28.02 8.01
CA PHE A 132 14.82 -27.13 7.61
C PHE A 132 14.85 -25.85 8.44
N LEU A 133 13.70 -25.48 9.01
CA LEU A 133 13.58 -24.38 9.94
C LEU A 133 12.78 -24.85 11.15
N ARG A 134 13.25 -24.54 12.36
CA ARG A 134 12.58 -24.92 13.61
C ARG A 134 11.64 -23.80 14.05
N PRO A 135 10.52 -24.11 14.73
CA PRO A 135 9.61 -23.09 15.24
C PRO A 135 10.30 -22.01 16.08
N LYS A 136 11.32 -22.37 16.86
CA LYS A 136 12.11 -21.41 17.66
C LYS A 136 12.84 -20.39 16.79
N GLU A 137 13.38 -20.80 15.65
CA GLU A 137 14.10 -19.93 14.72
C GLU A 137 13.15 -18.94 14.02
N VAL A 138 11.90 -19.34 13.75
CA VAL A 138 10.86 -18.41 13.27
C VAL A 138 10.54 -17.37 14.33
N VAL A 139 10.35 -17.79 15.58
CA VAL A 139 10.01 -16.86 16.67
C VAL A 139 11.15 -15.86 16.92
N GLU A 140 12.40 -16.34 16.89
CA GLU A 140 13.59 -15.49 16.98
C GLU A 140 13.65 -14.50 15.81
N PHE A 141 13.39 -14.96 14.57
CA PHE A 141 13.34 -14.08 13.41
C PHE A 141 12.21 -13.05 13.49
N ILE A 142 11.02 -13.44 13.93
CA ILE A 142 9.89 -12.52 14.14
C ILE A 142 10.25 -11.48 15.19
N HIS A 143 10.89 -11.85 16.30
CA HIS A 143 11.34 -10.88 17.30
C HIS A 143 12.34 -9.90 16.72
N ILE A 144 13.31 -10.38 15.93
CA ILE A 144 14.27 -9.51 15.24
C ILE A 144 13.55 -8.53 14.31
N VAL A 145 12.60 -9.02 13.51
CA VAL A 145 11.82 -8.17 12.60
C VAL A 145 10.96 -7.18 13.39
N GLU A 146 10.30 -7.59 14.47
CA GLU A 146 9.52 -6.70 15.32
C GLU A 146 10.38 -5.62 15.98
N GLU A 147 11.58 -5.97 16.45
CA GLU A 147 12.54 -5.01 16.99
C GLU A 147 13.05 -4.05 15.92
N MET A 148 13.35 -4.56 14.71
CA MET A 148 13.73 -3.72 13.57
C MET A 148 12.59 -2.78 13.18
N VAL A 149 11.35 -3.28 13.10
CA VAL A 149 10.15 -2.48 12.83
C VAL A 149 9.96 -1.43 13.93
N LYS A 150 10.08 -1.78 15.22
CA LYS A 150 9.99 -0.80 16.31
C LYS A 150 11.05 0.30 16.19
N LYS A 151 12.30 -0.08 15.88
CA LYS A 151 13.41 0.86 15.67
C LYS A 151 13.20 1.74 14.43
N VAL A 152 12.65 1.19 13.34
CA VAL A 152 12.34 1.90 12.09
C VAL A 152 11.15 2.85 12.24
N HIS A 153 10.10 2.44 12.96
CA HIS A 153 8.87 3.20 13.04
C HIS A 153 8.87 4.28 14.14
N ASN A 154 9.76 4.17 15.12
CA ASN A 154 9.81 5.07 16.27
C ASN A 154 11.26 5.47 16.65
N PRO A 155 11.96 6.22 15.79
CA PRO A 155 13.29 6.72 16.10
C PRO A 155 13.29 7.71 17.26
N VAL A 156 14.46 7.88 17.89
CA VAL A 156 14.66 8.95 18.88
C VAL A 156 14.74 10.26 18.12
N THR A 157 14.01 11.26 18.57
CA THR A 157 13.97 12.61 18.01
C THR A 157 14.57 13.57 19.02
N ILE A 158 15.54 14.36 18.58
CA ILE A 158 16.24 15.34 19.40
C ILE A 158 15.99 16.73 18.82
N THR A 159 15.57 17.66 19.68
CA THR A 159 15.42 19.08 19.35
C THR A 159 16.69 19.81 19.77
N PHE A 160 17.39 20.37 18.78
CA PHE A 160 18.53 21.25 18.97
C PHE A 160 18.08 22.70 18.80
N THR A 161 18.52 23.60 19.67
CA THR A 161 18.15 25.02 19.59
C THR A 161 19.36 25.92 19.83
N ILE A 162 19.41 27.03 19.08
CA ILE A 162 20.30 28.17 19.33
C ILE A 162 19.41 29.37 19.66
N PHE A 163 19.66 30.02 20.79
CA PHE A 163 18.90 31.20 21.21
C PHE A 163 19.48 32.49 20.62
N LYS A 164 18.61 33.44 20.26
CA LYS A 164 19.00 34.71 19.61
C LYS A 164 20.03 35.53 20.37
N GLU A 165 20.02 35.49 21.70
CA GLU A 165 20.95 36.24 22.56
C GLU A 165 22.41 35.81 22.37
N GLU A 166 22.63 34.56 21.94
CA GLU A 166 23.95 34.03 21.60
C GLU A 166 24.38 34.45 20.19
N TYR A 167 23.42 34.74 19.32
CA TYR A 167 23.58 35.08 17.91
C TYR A 167 23.71 36.59 17.61
N GLU A 168 23.18 37.50 18.43
CA GLU A 168 23.23 38.98 18.18
C GLU A 168 24.66 39.56 18.03
N LYS A 169 25.69 38.74 18.20
CA LYS A 169 27.09 39.01 17.87
C LYS A 169 27.43 38.90 16.36
N HIS A 170 26.54 38.35 15.53
CA HIS A 170 26.76 38.09 14.10
C HIS A 170 25.95 39.02 13.18
N ASP A 171 26.38 39.14 11.91
CA ASP A 171 25.79 40.02 10.91
C ASP A 171 24.32 39.61 10.59
N PRO A 172 23.34 40.52 10.76
CA PRO A 172 21.93 40.23 10.52
C PRO A 172 21.57 39.94 9.05
N TYR A 173 22.49 40.16 8.10
CA TYR A 173 22.32 39.83 6.69
C TYR A 173 22.96 38.49 6.28
N HIS A 174 23.62 37.81 7.22
CA HIS A 174 24.28 36.53 6.98
C HIS A 174 23.29 35.36 7.16
N ASN A 175 23.34 34.36 6.28
CA ASN A 175 22.42 33.22 6.34
C ASN A 175 22.93 32.15 7.33
N TRP A 176 23.06 32.55 8.59
CA TRP A 176 23.68 31.77 9.65
C TRP A 176 22.91 30.47 9.95
N CYS A 177 21.57 30.46 9.85
CA CYS A 177 20.77 29.25 10.07
C CYS A 177 21.23 28.07 9.20
N ASP A 178 21.52 28.33 7.92
CA ASP A 178 21.99 27.28 7.01
C ASP A 178 23.42 26.84 7.35
N GLU A 179 24.29 27.72 7.83
CA GLU A 179 25.65 27.37 8.26
C GLU A 179 25.62 26.48 9.51
N TYR A 180 24.85 26.85 10.53
CA TYR A 180 24.69 26.05 11.74
C TYR A 180 24.01 24.72 11.45
N LEU A 181 22.99 24.70 10.58
CA LEU A 181 22.35 23.47 10.13
C LEU A 181 23.37 22.55 9.45
N ASN A 182 24.18 23.09 8.53
CA ASN A 182 25.23 22.31 7.87
C ASN A 182 26.30 21.83 8.87
N GLU A 183 26.65 22.63 9.87
CA GLU A 183 27.61 22.24 10.90
C GLU A 183 27.09 21.03 11.69
N ILE A 184 25.86 21.10 12.21
CA ILE A 184 25.29 20.00 13.01
C ILE A 184 25.09 18.74 12.16
N ILE A 185 24.65 18.87 10.91
CA ILE A 185 24.55 17.76 9.96
C ILE A 185 25.92 17.13 9.72
N ASN A 186 26.96 17.94 9.47
CA ASN A 186 28.31 17.43 9.26
C ASN A 186 28.87 16.74 10.51
N LYS A 187 28.62 17.29 11.71
CA LYS A 187 28.98 16.62 12.96
C LYS A 187 28.27 15.27 13.10
N ILE A 188 26.98 15.20 12.79
CA ILE A 188 26.21 13.95 12.83
C ILE A 188 26.80 12.95 11.84
N LYS A 189 26.97 13.36 10.57
CA LYS A 189 27.48 12.50 9.49
C LYS A 189 28.87 11.94 9.77
N ASN A 190 29.75 12.72 10.39
CA ASN A 190 31.14 12.34 10.61
C ASN A 190 31.35 11.54 11.90
N ASN A 191 30.48 11.68 12.90
CA ASN A 191 30.73 11.14 14.24
C ASN A 191 29.68 10.13 14.71
N LEU A 192 28.52 10.05 14.08
CA LEU A 192 27.46 9.10 14.44
C LEU A 192 27.32 8.02 13.37
N SER A 193 27.23 6.76 13.81
CA SER A 193 27.05 5.60 12.93
C SER A 193 25.60 5.35 12.51
N CYS A 194 24.65 6.17 12.99
CA CYS A 194 23.22 5.98 12.80
C CYS A 194 22.65 6.74 11.59
N LEU A 195 21.50 6.27 11.10
CA LEU A 195 20.71 7.00 10.10
C LEU A 195 19.97 8.17 10.77
N TYR A 196 19.80 9.28 10.06
CA TYR A 196 19.10 10.45 10.57
C TYR A 196 18.29 11.18 9.50
N ALA A 197 17.24 11.90 9.92
CA ALA A 197 16.40 12.74 9.06
C ALA A 197 16.08 14.05 9.77
N ILE A 198 16.18 15.16 9.05
CA ILE A 198 15.66 16.45 9.53
C ILE A 198 14.13 16.40 9.46
N CYS A 199 13.48 16.65 10.58
CA CYS A 199 12.03 16.62 10.69
C CYS A 199 11.45 18.03 10.52
N GLU A 200 12.09 19.02 11.15
CA GLU A 200 11.68 20.44 11.17
C GLU A 200 12.92 21.33 11.26
N ASP A 201 12.89 22.48 10.57
CA ASP A 201 13.85 23.58 10.66
C ASP A 201 13.12 24.90 10.99
N ASP A 202 12.84 25.12 12.27
CA ASP A 202 12.08 26.29 12.70
C ASP A 202 12.97 27.54 12.78
N ARG A 203 12.51 28.61 12.10
CA ARG A 203 13.22 29.88 11.90
C ARG A 203 12.28 31.02 12.28
N ASP A 204 12.03 31.18 13.58
CA ASP A 204 11.03 32.11 14.11
C ASP A 204 11.58 33.54 14.36
N GLY A 205 12.89 33.73 14.27
CA GLY A 205 13.56 35.02 14.51
C GLY A 205 13.78 35.37 15.99
N GLU A 206 13.37 34.48 16.90
CA GLU A 206 13.69 34.45 18.34
C GLU A 206 14.73 33.37 18.68
N GLY A 207 14.87 32.37 17.81
CA GLY A 207 15.94 31.38 17.82
C GLY A 207 16.01 30.61 16.51
N PHE A 208 16.85 29.58 16.49
CA PHE A 208 16.89 28.59 15.42
C PHE A 208 16.80 27.20 16.02
N GLY A 209 15.72 26.49 15.68
CA GLY A 209 15.43 25.15 16.17
C GLY A 209 15.50 24.12 15.05
N VAL A 210 16.23 23.04 15.27
CA VAL A 210 16.27 21.91 14.33
C VAL A 210 15.91 20.64 15.06
N ARG A 211 14.94 19.92 14.54
CA ARG A 211 14.51 18.64 15.09
C ARG A 211 14.96 17.52 14.16
N ILE A 212 15.72 16.57 14.71
CA ILE A 212 16.32 15.49 13.93
C ILE A 212 15.90 14.15 14.53
N ALA A 213 15.40 13.25 13.68
CA ALA A 213 15.11 11.86 14.03
C ALA A 213 16.35 11.00 13.76
N PHE A 214 16.68 10.10 14.70
CA PHE A 214 17.83 9.21 14.66
C PHE A 214 17.39 7.75 14.80
N TRP A 215 17.73 6.93 13.80
CA TRP A 215 17.44 5.50 13.77
C TRP A 215 18.66 4.71 14.23
N GLY A 216 18.54 4.08 15.40
CA GLY A 216 19.64 3.29 15.97
C GLY A 216 20.74 4.13 16.59
N LEU A 217 20.39 5.30 17.16
CA LEU A 217 21.33 6.19 17.84
C LEU A 217 22.15 5.44 18.91
N ASN A 218 23.48 5.50 18.80
CA ASN A 218 24.39 5.06 19.85
C ASN A 218 24.61 6.20 20.85
N TRP A 219 24.09 6.04 22.06
CA TRP A 219 24.19 7.07 23.11
C TRP A 219 25.61 7.37 23.54
N GLN A 220 26.54 6.40 23.44
CA GLN A 220 27.93 6.63 23.76
C GLN A 220 28.58 7.58 22.74
N GLU A 221 28.46 7.24 21.44
CA GLU A 221 28.92 8.11 20.33
C GLU A 221 28.30 9.50 20.42
N PHE A 222 27.00 9.58 20.71
CA PHE A 222 26.30 10.84 20.90
C PHE A 222 26.89 11.65 22.06
N SER A 223 27.06 11.04 23.24
CA SER A 223 27.58 11.74 24.42
C SER A 223 29.01 12.23 24.26
N GLU A 224 29.85 11.49 23.54
CA GLU A 224 31.25 11.83 23.30
C GLU A 224 31.40 13.02 22.32
N ASN A 225 30.42 13.24 21.44
CA ASN A 225 30.50 14.23 20.36
C ASN A 225 29.52 15.40 20.48
N PHE A 226 28.46 15.27 21.28
CA PHE A 226 27.35 16.22 21.39
C PHE A 226 27.07 16.65 22.85
N SER A 227 28.07 16.57 23.73
CA SER A 227 27.92 17.12 25.08
C SER A 227 27.74 18.65 25.03
N PRO A 228 27.06 19.27 26.02
CA PRO A 228 26.90 20.74 26.08
C PRO A 228 28.20 21.55 26.13
N GLN A 229 29.35 20.90 26.35
CA GLN A 229 30.67 21.55 26.34
C GLN A 229 31.35 21.51 24.95
N ILE A 230 30.75 20.79 24.00
CA ILE A 230 31.30 20.48 22.66
C ILE A 230 30.38 21.05 21.56
N LEU A 231 29.13 21.34 21.89
CA LEU A 231 28.09 21.76 20.97
C LEU A 231 27.70 23.20 21.28
N ASP A 232 27.70 24.06 20.25
CA ASP A 232 27.14 25.42 20.34
C ASP A 232 25.59 25.40 20.22
N TRP A 233 24.97 24.27 20.55
CA TRP A 233 23.54 24.06 20.49
C TRP A 233 23.05 23.51 21.83
N ASP A 234 21.91 24.01 22.26
CA ASP A 234 21.17 23.44 23.37
C ASP A 234 20.33 22.26 22.92
N ILE A 235 20.38 21.17 23.69
CA ILE A 235 19.46 20.04 23.53
C ILE A 235 18.27 20.27 24.45
N VAL A 236 17.15 20.68 23.87
CA VAL A 236 15.96 21.09 24.63
C VAL A 236 15.04 19.90 24.92
N GLU A 237 14.93 18.98 23.96
CA GLU A 237 14.03 17.84 24.09
C GLU A 237 14.61 16.57 23.44
N VAL A 238 14.39 15.44 24.10
CA VAL A 238 14.75 14.10 23.61
C VAL A 238 13.56 13.18 23.86
N MET A 239 12.86 12.79 22.79
CA MET A 239 11.67 11.93 22.88
C MET A 239 11.61 10.98 21.69
N ASN A 240 10.67 10.03 21.65
CA ASN A 240 10.48 9.26 20.43
C ASN A 240 9.66 10.06 19.41
N PHE A 241 9.86 9.78 18.12
CA PHE A 241 9.16 10.46 17.04
C PHE A 241 7.63 10.40 17.17
N HIS A 242 7.11 9.24 17.58
CA HIS A 242 5.67 9.08 17.77
C HIS A 242 5.12 10.00 18.87
N ASP A 243 5.89 10.26 19.92
CA ASP A 243 5.45 11.10 21.03
C ASP A 243 5.31 12.57 20.58
N PHE A 244 6.19 13.03 19.68
CA PHE A 244 6.10 14.35 19.05
C PHE A 244 4.97 14.47 18.03
N TYR A 245 4.96 13.57 17.05
CA TYR A 245 4.15 13.76 15.84
C TYR A 245 2.87 12.94 15.83
N GLN A 246 2.65 12.08 16.83
CA GLN A 246 1.50 11.18 16.94
C GLN A 246 1.27 10.33 15.67
N ARG A 247 2.34 10.07 14.91
CA ARG A 247 2.36 9.30 13.66
C ARG A 247 3.63 8.45 13.56
N SER A 248 3.72 7.61 12.53
CA SER A 248 4.91 6.80 12.27
C SER A 248 5.97 7.57 11.49
N ALA A 249 7.25 7.29 11.75
CA ALA A 249 8.38 7.84 10.99
C ALA A 249 8.71 7.07 9.69
N ALA A 250 7.90 6.06 9.31
CA ALA A 250 8.18 5.20 8.15
C ALA A 250 8.41 6.00 6.85
N ASP A 251 7.60 7.02 6.61
CA ASP A 251 7.71 7.88 5.42
C ASP A 251 9.05 8.62 5.38
N LEU A 252 9.60 9.01 6.54
CA LEU A 252 10.92 9.64 6.61
C LEU A 252 12.02 8.62 6.35
N PHE A 253 11.91 7.42 6.93
CA PHE A 253 12.92 6.36 6.78
C PHE A 253 13.11 5.92 5.33
N PHE A 254 12.02 5.74 4.57
CA PHE A 254 12.11 5.33 3.16
C PHE A 254 12.66 6.42 2.22
N ASN A 255 12.68 7.68 2.65
CA ASN A 255 13.25 8.78 1.88
C ASN A 255 14.75 8.99 2.12
N LEU A 256 15.36 8.27 3.08
CA LEU A 256 16.78 8.38 3.42
C LEU A 256 17.74 7.79 2.36
N GLU A 257 17.24 7.01 1.39
CA GLU A 257 18.07 6.37 0.36
C GLU A 257 18.36 7.26 -0.86
N ASN A 258 17.98 8.56 -0.84
CA ASN A 258 18.09 9.45 -2.01
C ASN A 258 19.03 10.67 -1.87
N ASP A 259 19.85 10.77 -0.82
CA ASP A 259 20.86 11.85 -0.63
C ASP A 259 22.30 11.33 -0.46
#